data_AF-A0A3B9YXH7-F1
#
_entry.id   AF-A0A3B9YXH7-F1
#
_cell.length_a   1.000
_cell.length_b   1.000
_cell.length_c   1.000
_cell.angle_alpha   90.00
_cell.angle_beta   90.00
_cell.angle_gamma   90.00
#
_symmetry.space_group_name_H-M   'P 1'
#
loop_
_entity.id
_entity.type
_entity.pdbx_description
1 polymer ?
#
loop_
_entity_poly.entity_id
_entity_poly.type
_entity_poly.pdbx_seq_one_letter_code
_entity_poly.pdbx_strand_id
1 'polypeptide(L)'
;FQEQAMRIAIVAAGFTGGEADRLRRAMATFRRNGTIHLFKEKFVNGMAARGYDPAFAERCFSQIEGFGEYGFPESHAASFALLVYVSAWLKCHYPDVFCAAILNSQPLGFYAPA
;
A
#
# COMPACT_ATOMS: atom_id res chain seq x y z
N PHE A 1 0.40 3.22 2.70
CA PHE A 1 0.42 2.41 1.47
C PHE A 1 1.80 1.81 1.26
N GLN A 2 1.92 0.72 0.48
CA GLN A 2 3.22 0.11 0.16
C GLN A 2 4.17 1.13 -0.50
N GLU A 3 3.63 1.96 -1.37
CA GLU A 3 4.31 3.03 -2.10
C GLU A 3 4.89 4.10 -1.16
N GLN A 4 4.21 4.39 -0.04
CA GLN A 4 4.71 5.34 0.96
C GLN A 4 5.91 4.77 1.74
N ALA A 5 5.86 3.49 2.12
CA ALA A 5 6.99 2.83 2.77
C ALA A 5 8.23 2.79 1.85
N MET A 6 8.02 2.50 0.57
CA MET A 6 9.08 2.60 -0.45
C MET A 6 9.65 4.01 -0.55
N ARG A 7 8.79 5.04 -0.52
CA ARG A 7 9.22 6.44 -0.62
C ARG A 7 10.06 6.88 0.57
N ILE A 8 9.76 6.40 1.79
CA ILE A 8 10.61 6.63 2.97
C ILE A 8 12.01 6.04 2.73
N ALA A 9 12.11 4.80 2.25
CA ALA A 9 13.41 4.18 1.97
C ALA A 9 14.22 4.94 0.91
N ILE A 10 13.57 5.47 -0.12
CA ILE A 10 14.23 6.26 -1.17
C ILE A 10 14.71 7.62 -0.61
N VAL A 11 13.80 8.38 0.01
CA VAL A 11 14.05 9.75 0.41
C VAL A 11 14.94 9.83 1.64
N ALA A 12 14.63 9.05 2.68
CA ALA A 12 15.32 9.11 3.96
C ALA A 12 16.57 8.20 4.00
N ALA A 13 16.51 7.01 3.41
CA ALA A 13 17.62 6.04 3.47
C ALA A 13 18.46 5.97 2.17
N GLY A 14 18.10 6.71 1.12
CA GLY A 14 18.88 6.77 -0.12
C GLY A 14 18.77 5.54 -1.01
N PHE A 15 17.70 4.75 -0.88
CA PHE A 15 17.48 3.61 -1.76
C PHE A 15 17.18 4.07 -3.19
N THR A 16 17.65 3.30 -4.16
CA THR A 16 17.13 3.39 -5.55
C THR A 16 15.71 2.84 -5.62
N GLY A 17 14.97 3.19 -6.67
CA GLY A 17 13.61 2.66 -6.87
C GLY A 17 13.56 1.12 -6.92
N GLY A 18 14.56 0.49 -7.55
CA GLY A 18 14.68 -0.97 -7.60
C GLY A 18 14.98 -1.60 -6.23
N GLU A 19 15.77 -0.94 -5.39
CA GLU A 19 16.02 -1.39 -4.01
C GLU A 19 14.77 -1.29 -3.14
N ALA A 20 14.00 -0.21 -3.30
CA ALA A 20 12.75 -0.03 -2.59
C ALA A 20 11.70 -1.09 -2.98
N ASP A 21 11.61 -1.49 -4.26
CA ASP A 21 10.70 -2.59 -4.65
C ASP A 21 11.19 -3.94 -4.10
N ARG A 22 12.50 -4.18 -4.05
CA ARG A 22 13.03 -5.39 -3.39
C ARG A 22 12.70 -5.41 -1.90
N LEU A 23 12.82 -4.27 -1.20
CA LEU A 23 12.37 -4.13 0.19
C LEU A 23 10.88 -4.47 0.32
N ARG A 24 10.01 -3.88 -0.51
CA ARG A 24 8.56 -4.15 -0.52
C ARG A 24 8.25 -5.65 -0.69
N ARG A 25 8.94 -6.33 -1.61
CA ARG A 25 8.78 -7.79 -1.84
C ARG A 25 9.29 -8.62 -0.65
N ALA A 26 10.41 -8.23 -0.06
CA ALA A 26 10.97 -8.90 1.11
C ALA A 26 10.02 -8.79 2.31
N MET A 27 9.37 -7.64 2.49
CA MET A 27 8.37 -7.43 3.55
C MET A 27 7.15 -8.36 3.39
N ALA A 28 6.68 -8.61 2.15
CA ALA A 28 5.57 -9.52 1.90
C ALA A 28 5.91 -11.01 2.18
N THR A 29 7.20 -11.35 2.24
CA THR A 29 7.70 -12.72 2.47
C THR A 29 8.45 -12.88 3.79
N PHE A 30 8.33 -11.89 4.68
CA PHE A 30 9.13 -11.74 5.90
C PHE A 30 9.18 -13.00 6.77
N ARG A 31 8.06 -13.71 6.95
CA ARG A 31 8.02 -14.95 7.76
C ARG A 31 8.73 -16.15 7.11
N ARG A 32 9.04 -16.08 5.82
CA ARG A 32 9.62 -17.19 5.05
C ARG A 32 11.07 -16.96 4.65
N ASN A 33 11.46 -15.72 4.38
CA ASN A 33 12.75 -15.39 3.80
C ASN A 33 13.52 -14.43 4.72
N GLY A 34 14.60 -14.91 5.36
CA GLY A 34 15.43 -14.16 6.32
C GLY A 34 16.29 -13.01 5.76
N THR A 35 15.90 -12.40 4.63
CA THR A 35 16.68 -11.35 3.95
C THR A 35 16.39 -9.93 4.45
N ILE A 36 15.39 -9.76 5.31
CA ILE A 36 14.96 -8.44 5.82
C ILE A 36 16.06 -7.71 6.61
N HIS A 37 16.89 -8.45 7.34
CA HIS A 37 17.97 -7.88 8.17
C HIS A 37 18.98 -7.10 7.32
N LEU A 38 19.25 -7.54 6.08
CA LEU A 38 20.12 -6.84 5.14
C LEU A 38 19.53 -5.48 4.73
N PHE A 39 18.21 -5.42 4.55
CA PHE A 39 17.53 -4.16 4.25
C PHE A 39 17.46 -3.25 5.48
N LYS A 40 17.33 -3.82 6.69
CA LYS A 40 17.37 -3.06 7.94
C LYS A 40 18.70 -2.33 8.09
N GLU A 41 19.80 -3.06 7.96
CA GLU A 41 21.14 -2.49 8.08
C GLU A 41 21.37 -1.40 7.04
N LYS A 42 21.04 -1.67 5.77
CA LYS A 42 21.17 -0.68 4.71
C LYS A 42 20.29 0.56 4.96
N PHE A 43 19.07 0.37 5.45
CA PHE A 43 18.14 1.46 5.74
C PHE A 43 18.65 2.37 6.87
N VAL A 44 19.06 1.76 7.98
CA VAL A 44 19.58 2.49 9.15
C VAL A 44 20.88 3.21 8.81
N ASN A 45 21.82 2.53 8.14
CA ASN A 45 23.08 3.15 7.71
C ASN A 45 22.86 4.28 6.69
N GLY A 46 21.93 4.08 5.76
CA GLY A 46 21.56 5.09 4.76
C GLY A 46 20.95 6.34 5.39
N MET A 47 20.12 6.18 6.42
CA MET A 47 19.60 7.30 7.20
C MET A 47 20.68 7.96 8.06
N ALA A 48 21.51 7.18 8.77
CA ALA A 48 22.60 7.71 9.59
C ALA A 48 23.59 8.55 8.77
N ALA A 49 23.96 8.08 7.57
CA ALA A 49 24.82 8.81 6.64
C ALA A 49 24.23 10.15 6.16
N ARG A 50 22.92 10.36 6.35
CA ARG A 50 22.19 11.60 6.01
C ARG A 50 21.86 12.45 7.23
N GLY A 51 22.42 12.12 8.39
CA GLY A 51 22.32 12.90 9.62
C GLY A 51 21.12 12.57 10.51
N TYR A 52 20.40 11.48 10.24
CA TYR A 52 19.34 11.01 11.14
C TYR A 52 19.94 10.27 12.34
N ASP A 53 19.32 10.45 13.51
CA ASP A 53 19.64 9.67 14.71
C ASP A 53 19.44 8.16 14.47
N PRO A 54 20.43 7.29 14.77
CA PRO A 54 20.31 5.84 14.56
C PRO A 54 19.10 5.22 15.26
N ALA A 55 18.79 5.66 16.49
CA ALA A 55 17.63 5.13 17.22
C ALA A 55 16.31 5.53 16.54
N PHE A 56 16.23 6.73 15.96
CA PHE A 56 15.11 7.14 15.12
C PHE A 56 15.00 6.29 13.85
N ALA A 57 16.12 6.06 13.14
CA ALA A 57 16.13 5.24 11.93
C ALA A 57 15.68 3.79 12.19
N GLU A 58 16.10 3.20 13.31
CA GLU A 58 15.64 1.87 13.74
C GLU A 58 14.13 1.84 13.98
N ARG A 59 13.57 2.82 14.71
CA ARG A 59 12.13 2.92 14.94
C ARG A 59 11.36 3.07 13.63
N CYS A 60 11.86 3.87 12.68
CA CYS A 60 11.28 3.98 11.35
C CYS A 60 11.26 2.64 10.61
N PHE A 61 12.36 1.88 10.67
CA PHE A 61 12.38 0.56 10.05
C PHE A 61 11.40 -0.41 10.71
N SER A 62 11.27 -0.42 12.03
CA SER A 62 10.28 -1.25 12.72
C SER A 62 8.83 -0.92 12.34
N GLN A 63 8.52 0.36 12.06
CA GLN A 63 7.21 0.72 11.51
C GLN A 63 7.03 0.17 10.10
N ILE A 64 8.07 0.22 9.27
CA ILE A 64 8.06 -0.38 7.93
C ILE A 64 7.88 -1.90 8.03
N GLU A 65 8.53 -2.60 8.96
CA GLU A 65 8.33 -4.04 9.15
C GLU A 65 6.86 -4.39 9.42
N GLY A 66 6.16 -3.60 10.24
CA GLY A 66 4.72 -3.75 10.48
C GLY A 66 3.85 -3.58 9.22
N PHE A 67 4.32 -2.82 8.22
CA PHE A 67 3.63 -2.68 6.93
C PHE A 67 3.71 -3.95 6.06
N GLY A 68 4.59 -4.91 6.37
CA GLY A 68 4.66 -6.17 5.60
C GLY A 68 3.37 -6.98 5.66
N GLU A 69 2.63 -6.89 6.78
CA GLU A 69 1.38 -7.64 6.99
C GLU A 69 0.14 -6.86 6.55
N TYR A 70 0.15 -5.53 6.65
CA TYR A 70 -1.04 -4.67 6.43
C TYR A 70 -0.88 -3.64 5.31
N GLY A 71 0.26 -3.64 4.61
CA GLY A 71 0.54 -2.69 3.54
C GLY A 71 -0.34 -2.95 2.32
N PHE A 72 -1.18 -1.97 1.98
CA PHE A 72 -2.05 -2.03 0.81
C PHE A 72 -1.45 -1.27 -0.38
N PRO A 73 -1.58 -1.76 -1.63
CA PRO A 73 -1.17 -1.03 -2.83
C PRO A 73 -2.07 0.21 -3.05
N GLU A 74 -1.48 1.39 -3.08
CA GLU A 74 -2.17 2.67 -3.29
C GLU A 74 -2.88 2.70 -4.64
N SER A 75 -2.19 2.22 -5.68
CA SER A 75 -2.75 2.12 -7.05
C SER A 75 -4.05 1.32 -7.10
N HIS A 76 -4.11 0.20 -6.39
CA HIS A 76 -5.31 -0.63 -6.28
C HIS A 76 -6.41 0.06 -5.46
N ALA A 77 -6.05 0.73 -4.36
CA ALA A 77 -7.04 1.49 -3.57
C ALA A 77 -7.66 2.63 -4.41
N ALA A 78 -6.85 3.37 -5.16
CA ALA A 78 -7.30 4.49 -5.97
C ALA A 78 -8.26 4.07 -7.09
N SER A 79 -7.98 2.97 -7.79
CA SER A 79 -8.84 2.49 -8.88
C SER A 79 -10.23 2.08 -8.37
N PHE A 80 -10.31 1.38 -7.23
CA PHE A 80 -11.59 1.03 -6.61
C PHE A 80 -12.30 2.25 -5.99
N ALA A 81 -11.57 3.17 -5.37
CA ALA A 81 -12.14 4.39 -4.81
C ALA A 81 -12.87 5.23 -5.87
N LEU A 82 -12.36 5.28 -7.10
CA LEU A 82 -13.02 5.96 -8.21
C LEU A 82 -14.38 5.33 -8.54
N LEU A 83 -14.46 4.00 -8.62
CA LEU A 83 -15.72 3.28 -8.88
C LEU A 83 -16.75 3.53 -7.78
N VAL A 84 -16.31 3.48 -6.52
CA VAL A 84 -17.16 3.76 -5.35
C VAL A 84 -17.66 5.20 -5.40
N TYR A 85 -16.78 6.16 -5.67
CA TYR A 85 -17.13 7.58 -5.74
C TYR A 85 -18.18 7.85 -6.83
N VAL A 86 -17.96 7.36 -8.05
CA VAL A 86 -18.92 7.51 -9.15
C VAL A 86 -20.26 6.88 -8.81
N SER A 87 -20.25 5.67 -8.23
CA SER A 87 -21.46 4.97 -7.82
C SER A 87 -22.23 5.73 -6.73
N ALA A 88 -21.53 6.25 -5.72
CA ALA A 88 -22.12 7.04 -4.64
C ALA A 88 -22.68 8.37 -5.15
N TRP A 89 -21.98 9.03 -6.08
CA TRP A 89 -22.44 10.26 -6.71
C TRP A 89 -23.74 10.04 -7.50
N LEU A 90 -23.80 8.99 -8.33
CA LEU A 90 -25.01 8.62 -9.06
C LEU A 90 -26.16 8.29 -8.09
N LYS A 91 -25.88 7.51 -7.03
CA LYS A 91 -26.89 7.20 -6.01
C LYS A 91 -27.41 8.44 -5.28
N CYS A 92 -26.56 9.44 -5.06
CA CYS A 92 -26.92 10.68 -4.36
C CYS A 92 -27.79 11.60 -5.23
N HIS A 93 -27.42 11.79 -6.50
CA HIS A 93 -28.06 12.77 -7.38
C HIS A 93 -29.14 12.18 -8.29
N TYR A 94 -29.07 10.88 -8.61
CA TYR A 94 -29.99 10.15 -9.49
C TYR A 94 -30.35 8.78 -8.92
N PRO A 95 -30.98 8.71 -7.72
CA PRO A 95 -31.21 7.47 -7.00
C PRO A 95 -32.11 6.47 -7.76
N ASP A 96 -33.10 6.98 -8.49
CA ASP A 96 -34.02 6.21 -9.33
C ASP A 96 -33.31 5.57 -10.53
N VAL A 97 -32.50 6.34 -11.25
CA VAL A 97 -31.67 5.85 -12.36
C VAL A 97 -30.64 4.84 -11.87
N PHE A 98 -29.96 5.13 -10.74
CA PHE A 98 -29.01 4.21 -10.14
C PHE A 98 -29.67 2.89 -9.75
N CYS A 99 -30.85 2.91 -9.12
CA CYS A 99 -31.60 1.72 -8.78
C CYS A 99 -31.96 0.88 -10.02
N ALA A 100 -32.55 1.52 -11.04
CA ALA A 100 -32.91 0.84 -12.29
C ALA A 100 -31.69 0.24 -13.00
N ALA A 101 -30.57 0.96 -13.04
CA ALA A 101 -29.32 0.47 -13.63
C ALA A 101 -28.76 -0.75 -12.90
N ILE A 102 -28.81 -0.77 -11.56
CA ILE A 102 -28.38 -1.91 -10.75
C ILE A 102 -29.29 -3.13 -10.97
N LEU A 103 -30.60 -2.94 -11.08
CA LEU A 103 -31.54 -4.03 -11.40
C LEU A 103 -31.27 -4.61 -12.80
N ASN A 104 -31.01 -3.75 -13.79
CA ASN A 104 -30.68 -4.17 -15.16
C ASN A 104 -29.30 -4.86 -15.27
N SER A 105 -28.42 -4.66 -14.31
CA SER A 105 -27.08 -5.25 -14.26
C SER A 105 -27.05 -6.60 -13.56
N GLN A 106 -28.20 -7.17 -13.19
CA GLN A 106 -28.28 -8.49 -12.58
C GLN A 106 -27.89 -9.60 -13.58
N PRO A 107 -27.19 -10.65 -13.13
CA PRO A 107 -26.68 -10.84 -11.77
C PRO A 107 -25.42 -9.99 -11.52
N LEU A 108 -25.29 -9.41 -10.31
CA LEU A 108 -24.11 -8.63 -9.90
C LEU A 108 -22.92 -9.56 -9.55
N GLY A 109 -22.51 -10.39 -10.50
CA GLY A 109 -21.51 -11.44 -10.32
C GLY A 109 -22.12 -12.72 -9.75
N PHE A 110 -21.57 -13.20 -8.63
CA PHE A 110 -21.93 -14.51 -8.06
C PHE A 110 -23.21 -14.51 -7.21
N TYR A 111 -23.83 -13.35 -7.00
CA TYR A 111 -25.05 -13.23 -6.19
C TYR A 111 -26.26 -13.20 -7.11
N ALA A 112 -27.12 -14.22 -6.99
CA ALA A 112 -28.44 -14.19 -7.59
C ALA A 112 -29.32 -13.13 -6.90
N PRO A 113 -30.27 -12.51 -7.62
CA PRO A 113 -31.27 -11.65 -6.99
C PRO A 113 -32.01 -12.43 -5.89
N ALA A 114 -32.25 -11.78 -4.75
CA ALA A 114 -33.06 -12.33 -3.66
C ALA A 114 -34.54 -12.43 -4.06
#